data_AF-A0A6V7X6E7-F1
#
_entry.id   AF-A0A6V7X6E7-F1
#
_cell.length_a   1.000
_cell.length_b   1.000
_cell.length_c   1.000
_cell.angle_alpha   90.00
_cell.angle_beta   90.00
_cell.angle_gamma   90.00
#
_symmetry.space_group_name_H-M   'P 1'
#
loop_
_entity.id
_entity.type
_entity.pdbx_description
1 polymer ?
#
loop_
_entity_poly.entity_id
_entity_poly.type
_entity_poly.pdbx_seq_one_letter_code
_entity_poly.pdbx_strand_id
1 'polypeptide(L)'
;IMRNPQHDKTHPFIENSLIEMREINSILRLIILQSLISNGLKSSVLQTYTKLIVQSYGISELKLLLKLQLAGLVKDENFCEKRWDVSYTPGNFNQLIRKYKFALADLDDLRKTEVKIGKPSLLIRIIEEGLQKEWIDFNKTLMETTTENNQNFQQKDSFSEENKQTLIFVIGGITRAEMSILNSLPFKIFCCTTDFMNSNDLINSFRF
;
A
#
# COMPACT_ATOMS: atom_id res chain seq x y z
N ILE A 1 4.00 -16.13 3.08
CA ILE A 1 2.84 -15.33 3.58
C ILE A 1 1.78 -15.14 2.49
N MET A 2 2.03 -14.41 1.39
CA MET A 2 1.00 -14.21 0.32
C MET A 2 0.45 -15.48 -0.35
N ARG A 3 1.20 -16.59 -0.37
CA ARG A 3 0.74 -17.89 -0.89
C ARG A 3 0.23 -18.83 0.20
N ASN A 4 0.34 -18.45 1.48
CA ASN A 4 0.03 -19.37 2.57
C ASN A 4 -1.48 -19.30 2.89
N PRO A 5 -2.23 -20.42 2.78
CA PRO A 5 -3.66 -20.44 3.09
C PRO A 5 -3.97 -20.26 4.58
N GLN A 6 -2.99 -20.36 5.47
CA GLN A 6 -3.14 -20.21 6.93
C GLN A 6 -2.54 -18.88 7.41
N HIS A 7 -3.06 -17.75 6.94
CA HIS A 7 -2.60 -16.41 7.34
C HIS A 7 -3.13 -15.98 8.73
N ASP A 8 -4.09 -16.72 9.27
CA ASP A 8 -4.71 -16.48 10.59
C ASP A 8 -3.93 -17.01 11.79
N LYS A 9 -2.90 -17.84 11.56
CA LYS A 9 -2.13 -18.49 12.62
C LYS A 9 -0.76 -17.84 12.77
N THR A 10 -0.09 -18.08 13.89
CA THR A 10 1.31 -17.69 14.02
C THR A 10 2.14 -18.40 12.95
N HIS A 11 3.03 -17.65 12.31
CA HIS A 11 3.86 -18.18 11.24
C HIS A 11 5.18 -18.68 11.84
N PRO A 12 5.52 -19.97 11.75
CA PRO A 12 6.70 -20.53 12.43
C PRO A 12 8.01 -19.81 12.06
N PHE A 13 8.16 -19.40 10.80
CA PHE A 13 9.32 -18.61 10.36
C PHE A 13 9.45 -17.26 11.09
N ILE A 14 8.33 -16.59 11.42
CA ILE A 14 8.35 -15.31 12.15
C ILE A 14 8.75 -15.56 13.60
N GLU A 15 8.18 -16.59 14.23
CA GLU A 15 8.53 -17.00 15.60
C GLU A 15 10.02 -17.37 15.70
N ASN A 16 10.50 -18.22 14.79
CA ASN A 16 11.91 -18.61 14.76
C ASN A 16 12.82 -17.39 14.51
N SER A 17 12.42 -16.46 13.65
CA SER A 17 13.18 -15.22 13.42
C SER A 17 13.23 -14.31 14.65
N LEU A 18 12.16 -14.30 15.47
CA LEU A 18 12.11 -13.58 16.74
C LEU A 18 13.00 -14.23 17.80
N ILE A 19 13.03 -15.57 17.85
CA ILE A 19 13.87 -16.36 18.77
C ILE A 19 15.35 -16.21 18.40
N GLU A 20 15.68 -16.25 17.11
CA GLU A 20 17.04 -16.07 16.57
C GLU A 20 17.54 -14.62 16.65
N MET A 21 16.74 -13.68 17.15
CA MET A 21 17.08 -12.25 17.26
C MET A 21 17.55 -11.61 15.94
N ARG A 22 16.86 -11.89 14.83
CA ARG A 22 17.14 -11.26 13.52
C ARG A 22 16.80 -9.75 13.51
N GLU A 23 17.06 -9.07 12.40
CA GLU A 23 16.72 -7.64 12.29
C GLU A 23 15.22 -7.39 12.50
N ILE A 24 14.88 -6.59 13.51
CA ILE A 24 13.49 -6.31 13.91
C ILE A 24 12.66 -5.70 12.78
N ASN A 25 13.24 -4.82 11.95
CA ASN A 25 12.54 -4.19 10.83
C ASN A 25 12.07 -5.24 9.82
N SER A 26 12.93 -6.20 9.50
CA SER A 26 12.60 -7.31 8.59
C SER A 26 11.46 -8.18 9.14
N ILE A 27 11.42 -8.40 10.45
CA ILE A 27 10.35 -9.16 11.12
C ILE A 27 9.04 -8.35 11.15
N LEU A 28 9.10 -7.08 11.54
CA LEU A 28 7.94 -6.19 11.58
C LEU A 28 7.29 -6.06 10.20
N ARG A 29 8.07 -6.01 9.12
CA ARG A 29 7.57 -6.05 7.74
C ARG A 29 6.73 -7.30 7.47
N LEU A 30 7.16 -8.45 7.96
CA LEU A 30 6.42 -9.71 7.78
C LEU A 30 5.13 -9.73 8.60
N ILE A 31 5.16 -9.19 9.82
CA ILE A 31 3.97 -9.08 10.69
C ILE A 31 2.95 -8.09 10.08
N ILE A 32 3.40 -6.92 9.62
CA ILE A 32 2.56 -5.94 8.92
C ILE A 32 1.95 -6.58 7.68
N LEU A 33 2.76 -7.25 6.86
CA LEU A 33 2.27 -7.93 5.65
C LEU A 33 1.23 -9.00 6.00
N GLN A 34 1.44 -9.78 7.07
CA GLN A 34 0.47 -10.76 7.54
C GLN A 34 -0.84 -10.07 7.97
N SER A 35 -0.75 -9.00 8.75
CA SER A 35 -1.91 -8.22 9.21
C SER A 35 -2.71 -7.65 8.04
N LEU A 36 -2.05 -7.07 7.02
CA LEU A 36 -2.73 -6.47 5.88
C LEU A 36 -3.46 -7.51 5.01
N ILE A 37 -2.85 -8.68 4.80
CA ILE A 37 -3.46 -9.75 4.00
C ILE A 37 -4.68 -10.35 4.71
N SER A 38 -4.57 -10.57 6.03
CA SER A 38 -5.63 -11.15 6.86
C SER A 38 -6.73 -10.15 7.24
N ASN A 39 -6.59 -8.87 6.85
CA ASN A 39 -7.43 -7.79 7.35
C ASN A 39 -7.46 -7.73 8.90
N GLY A 40 -6.31 -7.94 9.52
CA GLY A 40 -6.12 -8.01 10.97
C GLY A 40 -5.59 -9.36 11.44
N LEU A 41 -4.94 -9.35 12.59
CA LEU A 41 -4.44 -10.54 13.28
C LEU A 41 -5.38 -10.90 14.43
N LYS A 42 -5.59 -12.19 14.67
CA LYS A 42 -6.28 -12.65 15.89
C LYS A 42 -5.56 -12.14 17.12
N SER A 43 -6.33 -11.73 18.13
CA SER A 43 -5.78 -11.24 19.40
C SER A 43 -4.75 -12.19 20.03
N SER A 44 -4.95 -13.50 19.93
CA SER A 44 -4.00 -14.53 20.42
C SER A 44 -2.66 -14.52 19.66
N VAL A 45 -2.68 -14.33 18.35
CA VAL A 45 -1.50 -14.24 17.48
C VAL A 45 -0.74 -12.95 17.79
N LEU A 46 -1.46 -11.84 17.89
CA LEU A 46 -0.89 -10.54 18.19
C LEU A 46 -0.23 -10.51 19.57
N GLN A 47 -0.86 -11.09 20.59
CA GLN A 47 -0.29 -11.23 21.94
C GLN A 47 0.97 -12.10 21.93
N THR A 48 0.97 -13.20 21.17
CA THR A 48 2.15 -14.07 21.04
C THR A 48 3.32 -13.30 20.43
N TYR A 49 3.12 -12.61 19.30
CA TYR A 49 4.17 -11.80 18.69
C TYR A 49 4.63 -10.66 19.60
N THR A 50 3.70 -9.99 20.29
CA THR A 50 4.02 -8.91 21.24
C THR A 50 4.92 -9.43 22.37
N LYS A 51 4.57 -10.58 22.95
CA LYS A 51 5.36 -11.21 24.01
C LYS A 51 6.76 -11.56 23.52
N LEU A 52 6.89 -12.17 22.34
CA LEU A 52 8.18 -12.53 21.75
C LEU A 52 9.03 -11.30 21.42
N ILE A 53 8.43 -10.22 20.90
CA ILE A 53 9.16 -8.97 20.61
C ILE A 53 9.72 -8.37 21.89
N VAL A 54 8.90 -8.29 22.95
CA VAL A 54 9.34 -7.75 24.26
C VAL A 54 10.44 -8.62 24.86
N GLN A 55 10.33 -9.94 24.75
CA GLN A 55 11.33 -10.88 25.26
C GLN A 55 12.67 -10.80 24.51
N SER A 56 12.65 -10.65 23.18
CA SER A 56 13.87 -10.66 22.36
C SER A 56 14.53 -9.29 22.21
N TYR A 57 13.76 -8.20 22.10
CA TYR A 57 14.27 -6.86 21.77
C TYR A 57 13.98 -5.80 22.86
N GLY A 58 13.22 -6.16 23.89
CA GLY A 58 12.89 -5.28 25.00
C GLY A 58 11.68 -4.37 24.76
N ILE A 59 11.39 -3.54 25.77
CA ILE A 59 10.18 -2.71 25.83
C ILE A 59 10.20 -1.53 24.84
N SER A 60 11.37 -1.12 24.35
CA SER A 60 11.50 0.01 23.42
C SER A 60 10.79 -0.29 22.10
N GLU A 61 10.95 -1.52 21.58
CA GLU A 61 10.32 -1.94 20.32
C GLU A 61 8.80 -2.19 20.46
N LEU A 62 8.30 -2.36 21.70
CA LEU A 62 6.86 -2.37 21.95
C LEU A 62 6.21 -1.03 21.61
N LYS A 63 6.90 0.09 21.90
CA LYS A 63 6.38 1.43 21.56
C LYS A 63 6.24 1.60 20.04
N LEU A 64 7.20 1.07 19.29
CA LEU A 64 7.14 1.06 17.82
C LEU A 64 5.94 0.23 17.33
N LEU A 65 5.74 -0.96 17.89
CA LEU A 65 4.58 -1.80 17.56
C LEU A 65 3.25 -1.08 17.84
N LEU A 66 3.13 -0.37 18.96
CA LEU A 66 1.94 0.42 19.28
C LEU A 66 1.71 1.56 18.28
N LYS A 67 2.75 2.31 17.89
CA LYS A 67 2.65 3.35 16.85
C LYS A 67 2.20 2.76 15.50
N LEU A 68 2.70 1.56 15.14
CA LEU A 68 2.25 0.85 13.94
C LEU A 68 0.79 0.40 14.03
N GLN A 69 0.30 0.08 15.23
CA GLN A 69 -1.13 -0.20 15.45
C GLN A 69 -1.99 1.06 15.30
N LEU A 70 -1.53 2.19 15.84
CA LEU A 70 -2.20 3.49 15.67
C LEU A 70 -2.26 3.92 14.20
N ALA A 71 -1.21 3.61 13.43
CA ALA A 71 -1.17 3.86 11.99
C ALA A 71 -2.08 2.91 11.17
N GLY A 72 -2.70 1.90 11.80
CA GLY A 72 -3.56 0.92 11.13
C GLY A 72 -2.80 -0.14 10.32
N LEU A 73 -1.47 -0.20 10.41
CA LEU A 73 -0.64 -1.18 9.70
C LEU A 73 -0.73 -2.57 10.35
N VAL A 74 -0.88 -2.61 11.67
CA VAL A 74 -1.12 -3.83 12.44
C VAL A 74 -2.44 -3.65 13.19
N LYS A 75 -3.44 -4.49 12.92
CA LYS A 75 -4.73 -4.42 13.61
C LYS A 75 -5.11 -5.75 14.23
N ASP A 76 -5.82 -5.70 15.34
CA ASP A 76 -6.46 -6.90 15.91
C ASP A 76 -7.81 -7.08 15.19
N GLU A 77 -8.09 -8.30 14.74
CA GLU A 77 -9.30 -8.68 14.00
C GLU A 77 -10.58 -8.29 14.78
N ASN A 78 -10.55 -8.41 16.11
CA ASN A 78 -11.69 -8.10 16.97
C ASN A 78 -11.75 -6.63 17.40
N PHE A 79 -10.79 -5.82 16.96
CA PHE A 79 -10.73 -4.42 17.35
C PHE A 79 -11.73 -3.61 16.53
N CYS A 80 -12.78 -3.16 17.20
CA CYS A 80 -13.81 -2.35 16.57
C CYS A 80 -13.21 -1.01 16.10
N GLU A 81 -13.16 -0.81 14.78
CA GLU A 81 -12.68 0.40 14.11
C GLU A 81 -13.36 1.69 14.62
N LYS A 82 -14.54 1.58 15.26
CA LYS A 82 -15.28 2.71 15.87
C LYS A 82 -14.50 3.53 16.92
N ARG A 83 -13.41 3.00 17.50
CA ARG A 83 -12.58 3.77 18.44
C ARG A 83 -11.53 4.65 17.75
N TRP A 84 -11.31 4.45 16.45
CA TRP A 84 -10.36 5.18 15.63
C TRP A 84 -11.04 5.44 14.28
N ASP A 85 -12.11 6.24 14.28
CA ASP A 85 -12.85 6.66 13.09
C ASP A 85 -11.90 7.42 12.15
N VAL A 86 -11.21 6.64 11.32
CA VAL A 86 -10.37 7.14 10.25
C VAL A 86 -11.25 7.12 9.00
N SER A 87 -11.56 8.30 8.47
CA SER A 87 -12.52 8.51 7.37
C SER A 87 -12.12 7.85 6.04
N TYR A 88 -10.93 7.26 5.96
CA TYR A 88 -10.52 6.35 4.90
C TYR A 88 -10.51 4.93 5.48
N THR A 89 -11.66 4.28 5.58
CA THR A 89 -11.69 2.86 5.95
C THR A 89 -10.79 2.08 4.98
N PRO A 90 -9.73 1.39 5.43
CA PRO A 90 -8.87 0.65 4.52
C PRO A 90 -9.72 -0.46 3.90
N GLY A 91 -9.98 -0.35 2.59
CA GLY A 91 -10.70 -1.36 1.86
C GLY A 91 -10.07 -2.73 2.10
N ASN A 92 -10.90 -3.76 2.29
CA ASN A 92 -10.43 -5.12 2.55
C ASN A 92 -9.45 -5.53 1.44
N PHE A 93 -8.20 -5.79 1.81
CA PHE A 93 -7.13 -6.07 0.86
C PHE A 93 -7.49 -7.25 -0.08
N ASN A 94 -8.21 -8.25 0.44
CA ASN A 94 -8.69 -9.38 -0.37
C ASN A 94 -9.74 -8.96 -1.41
N GLN A 95 -10.59 -7.98 -1.09
CA GLN A 95 -11.55 -7.43 -2.06
C GLN A 95 -10.81 -6.61 -3.13
N LEU A 96 -9.80 -5.83 -2.74
CA LEU A 96 -8.99 -5.05 -3.68
C LEU A 96 -8.20 -5.98 -4.61
N ILE A 97 -7.59 -7.05 -4.10
CA ILE A 97 -6.91 -8.06 -4.92
C ILE A 97 -7.84 -8.64 -5.99
N ARG A 98 -9.08 -9.00 -5.61
CA ARG A 98 -10.07 -9.55 -6.54
C ARG A 98 -10.50 -8.51 -7.57
N LYS A 99 -10.79 -7.28 -7.13
CA LYS A 99 -11.24 -6.16 -7.98
C LYS A 99 -10.20 -5.84 -9.05
N TYR A 100 -8.96 -5.59 -8.63
CA TYR A 100 -7.89 -5.17 -9.52
C TYR A 100 -7.19 -6.34 -10.24
N LYS A 101 -7.74 -7.56 -10.10
CA LYS A 101 -7.17 -8.81 -10.61
C LYS A 101 -5.67 -8.90 -10.33
N PHE A 102 -5.29 -8.61 -9.08
CA PHE A 102 -3.93 -8.86 -8.58
C PHE A 102 -3.76 -10.39 -8.42
N ALA A 103 -3.93 -11.14 -9.51
CA ALA A 103 -3.80 -12.58 -9.51
C ALA A 103 -2.32 -12.92 -9.47
N LEU A 104 -1.95 -13.81 -8.55
CA LEU A 104 -0.58 -14.27 -8.37
C LEU A 104 -0.09 -15.19 -9.51
N ALA A 105 -0.95 -15.51 -10.48
CA ALA A 105 -0.72 -16.48 -11.54
C ALA A 105 0.28 -16.00 -12.61
N ASP A 106 0.47 -14.69 -12.76
CA ASP A 106 1.43 -14.11 -13.72
C ASP A 106 2.89 -14.22 -13.25
N LEU A 107 3.13 -14.86 -12.10
CA LEU A 107 4.45 -15.03 -11.50
C LEU A 107 5.41 -15.93 -12.30
N ASP A 108 4.87 -16.89 -13.05
CA ASP A 108 5.69 -17.86 -13.78
C ASP A 108 6.08 -17.34 -15.18
N ASP A 109 5.30 -16.41 -15.75
CA ASP A 109 5.61 -15.77 -17.04
C ASP A 109 6.61 -14.61 -16.91
N LEU A 110 6.64 -13.91 -15.76
CA LEU A 110 7.65 -12.89 -15.42
C LEU A 110 9.06 -13.46 -15.18
N ARG A 111 9.21 -14.79 -15.12
CA ARG A 111 10.53 -15.45 -15.03
C ARG A 111 11.21 -15.60 -16.40
N LYS A 112 10.47 -15.40 -17.50
CA LYS A 112 10.95 -15.59 -18.87
C LYS A 112 11.38 -14.30 -19.57
N THR A 113 11.04 -13.12 -19.04
CA THR A 113 11.48 -11.83 -19.56
C THR A 113 12.63 -11.29 -18.70
N GLU A 114 13.79 -11.07 -19.31
CA GLU A 114 15.06 -10.69 -18.65
C GLU A 114 15.03 -9.32 -17.94
N VAL A 115 13.93 -8.58 -18.06
CA VAL A 115 13.69 -7.37 -17.28
C VAL A 115 12.88 -7.80 -16.04
N LYS A 116 13.53 -7.79 -14.87
CA LYS A 116 12.88 -7.92 -13.55
C LYS A 116 11.94 -6.73 -13.30
N ILE A 117 10.89 -6.59 -14.09
CA ILE A 117 9.77 -5.72 -13.78
C ILE A 117 9.08 -6.44 -12.62
N GLY A 118 9.28 -5.91 -11.42
CA GLY A 118 8.58 -6.40 -10.24
C GLY A 118 7.07 -6.41 -10.50
N LYS A 119 6.32 -7.22 -9.75
CA LYS A 119 4.86 -7.21 -9.82
C LYS A 119 4.34 -5.77 -9.76
N PRO A 120 3.38 -5.38 -10.60
CA PRO A 120 2.74 -4.07 -10.49
C PRO A 120 2.13 -3.96 -9.10
N SER A 121 2.54 -2.95 -8.33
CA SER A 121 1.94 -2.73 -7.01
C SER A 121 0.46 -2.41 -7.17
N LEU A 122 -0.32 -2.59 -6.09
CA LEU A 122 -1.74 -2.25 -6.10
C LEU A 122 -1.96 -0.79 -6.50
N LEU A 123 -1.08 0.12 -6.05
CA LEU A 123 -1.12 1.54 -6.41
C LEU A 123 -1.05 1.75 -7.93
N ILE A 124 -0.10 1.11 -8.59
CA ILE A 124 0.07 1.23 -10.04
C ILE A 124 -1.14 0.67 -10.77
N ARG A 125 -1.69 -0.45 -10.30
CA ARG A 125 -2.86 -1.06 -10.94
C ARG A 125 -4.11 -0.17 -10.83
N ILE A 126 -4.27 0.51 -9.69
CA ILE A 126 -5.32 1.52 -9.50
C ILE A 126 -5.12 2.68 -10.48
N ILE A 127 -3.88 3.17 -10.61
CA ILE A 127 -3.53 4.25 -11.54
C ILE A 127 -3.80 3.82 -12.99
N GLU A 128 -3.40 2.62 -13.37
CA GLU A 128 -3.59 2.07 -14.71
C GLU A 128 -5.09 1.99 -15.07
N GLU A 129 -5.92 1.45 -14.17
CA GLU A 129 -7.37 1.41 -14.38
C GLU A 129 -7.99 2.83 -14.42
N GLY A 130 -7.51 3.72 -13.55
CA GLY A 130 -7.92 5.12 -13.54
C GLY A 130 -7.60 5.84 -14.85
N LEU A 131 -6.43 5.59 -15.44
CA LEU A 131 -6.02 6.14 -16.73
C LEU A 131 -6.82 5.54 -17.88
N GLN A 132 -7.07 4.23 -17.88
CA GLN A 132 -7.88 3.56 -18.91
C GLN A 132 -9.34 4.04 -18.93
N LYS A 133 -9.89 4.39 -17.76
CA LYS A 133 -11.29 4.81 -17.59
C LYS A 133 -11.47 6.32 -17.39
N GLU A 134 -10.41 7.12 -17.56
CA GLU A 134 -10.42 8.57 -17.33
C GLU A 134 -11.03 8.98 -15.95
N TRP A 135 -10.73 8.18 -14.93
CA TRP A 135 -11.12 8.38 -13.53
C TRP A 135 -12.63 8.51 -13.29
N ILE A 136 -13.48 8.05 -14.21
CA ILE A 136 -14.95 8.20 -14.11
C ILE A 136 -15.49 7.53 -12.84
N ASP A 137 -14.98 6.35 -12.50
CA ASP A 137 -15.41 5.56 -11.34
C ASP A 137 -14.83 6.05 -9.99
N PHE A 138 -14.01 7.11 -10.01
CA PHE A 138 -13.34 7.62 -8.81
C PHE A 138 -14.04 8.87 -8.28
N ASN A 139 -13.97 9.08 -6.97
CA ASN A 139 -14.50 10.27 -6.33
C ASN A 139 -13.77 11.51 -6.86
N LYS A 140 -14.43 12.27 -7.75
CA LYS A 140 -13.92 13.53 -8.28
C LYS A 140 -14.33 14.65 -7.33
N THR A 141 -13.37 15.26 -6.66
CA THR A 141 -13.58 16.60 -6.11
C THR A 141 -13.44 17.56 -7.28
N LEU A 142 -14.57 17.91 -7.90
CA LEU A 142 -14.60 19.00 -8.85
C LEU A 142 -14.36 20.28 -8.05
N MET A 143 -13.16 20.83 -8.18
CA MET A 143 -12.93 22.23 -7.84
C MET A 143 -13.69 23.01 -8.90
N GLU A 144 -14.99 23.25 -8.67
CA GLU A 144 -15.71 24.27 -9.41
C GLU A 144 -14.99 25.58 -9.08
N THR A 145 -14.10 25.99 -9.97
CA THR A 145 -13.61 27.36 -9.99
C THR A 145 -14.87 28.21 -10.11
N THR A 146 -15.23 28.87 -9.01
CA THR A 146 -16.28 29.87 -8.95
C THR A 146 -15.83 31.04 -9.82
N THR A 147 -16.04 30.91 -11.12
CA THR A 147 -16.19 32.02 -12.03
C THR A 147 -17.61 31.96 -12.55
N GLU A 148 -18.54 32.37 -11.70
CA GLU A 148 -19.73 33.04 -12.20
C GLU A 148 -19.25 34.27 -12.97
N ASN A 149 -19.10 34.11 -14.29
CA ASN A 149 -19.51 35.07 -15.29
C ASN A 149 -19.38 34.44 -16.67
N ASN A 150 -20.54 33.98 -17.15
CA ASN A 150 -20.80 33.72 -18.55
C ASN A 150 -20.45 34.95 -19.39
N GLN A 151 -19.49 34.80 -20.29
CA GLN A 151 -19.61 35.22 -21.70
C GLN A 151 -18.42 34.67 -22.51
N ASN A 152 -18.73 33.68 -23.36
CA ASN A 152 -18.02 33.36 -24.60
C ASN A 152 -16.50 33.17 -24.55
N PHE A 153 -16.05 32.02 -24.04
CA PHE A 153 -14.88 31.35 -24.62
C PHE A 153 -15.30 30.00 -25.17
N GLN A 154 -15.93 30.03 -26.36
CA GLN A 154 -15.76 28.94 -27.32
C GLN A 154 -14.32 28.99 -27.86
N GLN A 155 -13.33 28.73 -27.01
CA GLN A 155 -12.11 28.11 -27.49
C GLN A 155 -12.35 26.62 -27.31
N LYS A 156 -12.84 26.01 -28.41
CA LYS A 156 -12.45 24.64 -28.73
C LYS A 156 -10.93 24.68 -28.84
N ASP A 157 -10.26 24.51 -27.72
CA ASP A 157 -8.89 24.03 -27.76
C ASP A 157 -8.99 22.65 -28.37
N SER A 158 -8.69 22.60 -29.66
CA SER A 158 -8.21 21.43 -30.35
C SER A 158 -6.87 21.03 -29.73
N PHE A 159 -6.87 20.71 -28.43
CA PHE A 159 -5.83 19.93 -27.83
C PHE A 159 -5.99 18.55 -28.45
N SER A 160 -5.15 18.28 -29.44
CA SER A 160 -4.96 16.95 -30.00
C SER A 160 -4.95 15.94 -28.85
N GLU A 161 -5.89 14.98 -28.85
CA GLU A 161 -5.96 13.84 -27.93
C GLU A 161 -4.58 13.15 -27.73
N GLU A 162 -3.66 13.33 -28.70
CA GLU A 162 -2.29 12.83 -28.71
C GLU A 162 -1.36 13.38 -27.60
N ASN A 163 -1.74 14.43 -26.88
CA ASN A 163 -0.92 15.06 -25.84
C ASN A 163 -1.60 15.25 -24.47
N LYS A 164 -2.55 14.38 -24.10
CA LYS A 164 -3.02 14.32 -22.70
C LYS A 164 -1.85 13.95 -21.78
N GLN A 165 -1.49 14.87 -20.89
CA GLN A 165 -0.48 14.65 -19.84
C GLN A 165 -1.17 14.55 -18.49
N THR A 166 -0.88 13.49 -17.73
CA THR A 166 -1.46 13.29 -16.41
C THR A 166 -0.43 13.56 -15.33
N LEU A 167 -0.73 14.48 -14.42
CA LEU A 167 0.05 14.68 -13.20
C LEU A 167 -0.53 13.80 -12.08
N ILE A 168 0.30 12.94 -11.49
CA ILE A 168 -0.05 12.09 -10.37
C ILE A 168 0.76 12.55 -9.16
N PHE A 169 0.07 12.93 -8.09
CA PHE A 169 0.69 13.31 -6.82
C PHE A 169 0.48 12.22 -5.77
N VAL A 170 1.54 11.50 -5.40
CA VAL A 170 1.51 10.44 -4.39
C VAL A 170 1.89 11.00 -3.02
N ILE A 171 0.91 11.07 -2.13
CA ILE A 171 1.08 11.49 -0.73
C ILE A 171 1.50 10.29 0.11
N GLY A 172 2.55 10.44 0.92
CA GLY A 172 3.07 9.38 1.80
C GLY A 172 4.21 8.58 1.19
N GLY A 173 4.65 8.94 0.00
CA GLY A 173 5.84 8.42 -0.66
C GLY A 173 5.58 7.32 -1.68
N ILE A 174 6.52 7.15 -2.62
CA ILE A 174 6.50 6.11 -3.65
C ILE A 174 7.81 5.33 -3.65
N THR A 175 7.74 4.02 -3.90
CA THR A 175 8.95 3.19 -4.01
C THR A 175 9.59 3.29 -5.38
N ARG A 176 10.91 3.04 -5.47
CA ARG A 176 11.63 3.03 -6.76
C ARG A 176 11.11 1.97 -7.73
N ALA A 177 10.68 0.82 -7.20
CA ALA A 177 10.06 -0.23 -8.00
C ALA A 177 8.75 0.28 -8.64
N GLU A 178 7.95 1.02 -7.88
CA GLU A 178 6.70 1.57 -8.39
C GLU A 178 6.93 2.64 -9.46
N MET A 179 7.86 3.56 -9.21
CA MET A 179 8.26 4.56 -10.20
C MET A 179 8.76 3.92 -11.50
N SER A 180 9.54 2.83 -11.41
CA SER A 180 10.04 2.13 -12.58
C SER A 180 8.91 1.54 -13.43
N ILE A 181 7.88 0.97 -12.79
CA ILE A 181 6.74 0.38 -13.51
C ILE A 181 5.85 1.50 -14.06
N LEU A 182 5.65 2.58 -13.31
CA LEU A 182 4.88 3.75 -13.76
C LEU A 182 5.48 4.35 -15.04
N ASN A 183 6.81 4.47 -15.12
CA ASN A 183 7.52 4.94 -16.31
C ASN A 183 7.44 3.96 -17.49
N SER A 184 7.11 2.69 -17.24
CA SER A 184 6.93 1.68 -18.30
C SER A 184 5.52 1.64 -18.88
N LEU A 185 4.56 2.37 -18.28
CA LEU A 185 3.21 2.45 -18.79
C LEU A 185 3.17 3.24 -20.11
N PRO A 186 2.21 2.93 -21.02
CA PRO A 186 2.10 3.60 -22.31
C PRO A 186 1.58 5.04 -22.24
N PHE A 187 1.34 5.58 -21.03
CA PHE A 187 0.74 6.88 -20.79
C PHE A 187 1.81 7.94 -20.47
N LYS A 188 1.61 9.19 -20.92
CA LYS A 188 2.47 10.33 -20.55
C LYS A 188 2.12 10.81 -19.14
N ILE A 189 2.89 10.35 -18.15
CA ILE A 189 2.64 10.60 -16.73
C ILE A 189 3.79 11.42 -16.12
N PHE A 190 3.44 12.48 -15.40
CA PHE A 190 4.35 13.12 -14.45
C PHE A 190 4.00 12.67 -13.04
N CYS A 191 4.96 12.05 -12.35
CA CYS A 191 4.77 11.62 -10.97
C CYS A 191 5.51 12.55 -10.01
N CYS A 192 4.75 13.15 -9.11
CA CYS A 192 5.24 13.91 -7.98
C CYS A 192 4.95 13.13 -6.71
N THR A 193 5.85 13.19 -5.74
CA THR A 193 5.66 12.51 -4.46
C THR A 193 6.19 13.36 -3.32
N THR A 194 5.68 13.11 -2.12
CA THR A 194 6.23 13.72 -0.90
C THR A 194 7.61 13.19 -0.56
N ASP A 195 7.89 11.92 -0.83
CA ASP A 195 9.19 11.30 -0.54
C ASP A 195 9.44 10.01 -1.35
N PHE A 196 10.70 9.64 -1.57
CA PHE A 196 11.08 8.36 -2.15
C PHE A 196 11.43 7.37 -1.05
N MET A 197 10.48 6.49 -0.73
CA MET A 197 10.58 5.65 0.45
C MET A 197 10.90 4.18 0.14
N ASN A 198 11.58 3.53 1.06
CA ASN A 198 11.65 2.08 1.15
C ASN A 198 10.90 1.56 2.40
N SER A 199 10.78 0.24 2.53
CA SER A 199 10.07 -0.38 3.65
C SER A 199 10.70 -0.13 5.03
N ASN A 200 12.03 0.02 5.09
CA ASN A 200 12.74 0.33 6.32
C ASN A 200 12.56 1.81 6.67
N ASP A 201 12.61 2.71 5.69
CA ASP A 201 12.34 4.14 5.88
C ASP A 201 10.93 4.35 6.45
N LEU A 202 9.94 3.61 5.92
CA LEU A 202 8.57 3.64 6.42
C LEU A 202 8.47 3.18 7.88
N ILE A 203 9.16 2.12 8.29
CA ILE A 203 9.12 1.66 9.69
C ILE A 203 9.88 2.63 10.59
N ASN A 204 11.00 3.15 10.10
CA ASN A 204 11.84 4.07 10.86
C ASN A 204 11.16 5.44 11.06
N SER A 205 10.27 5.87 10.17
CA SER A 205 9.50 7.11 10.38
C SER A 205 8.61 7.04 11.64
N PHE A 206 8.17 5.84 12.04
CA PHE A 206 7.43 5.62 13.29
C PHE A 206 8.33 5.48 14.53
N ARG A 207 9.66 5.41 14.41
CA ARG A 207 10.54 5.32 15.58
C ARG A 207 10.61 6.65 16.35
N PHE A 208 10.52 7.77 15.65
CA PHE A 208 10.59 9.13 16.22
C PHE A 208 9.27 9.54 16.86
#